data_AF-A0A1Y4R3C4-F1
#
_entry.id   AF-A0A1Y4R3C4-F1
#
_cell.length_a   1.000
_cell.length_b   1.000
_cell.length_c   1.000
_cell.angle_alpha   90.00
_cell.angle_beta   90.00
_cell.angle_gamma   90.00
#
_symmetry.space_group_name_H-M   'P 1'
#
loop_
_entity.id
_entity.type
_entity.pdbx_description
1 polymer ?
#
loop_
_entity_poly.entity_id
_entity_poly.type
_entity_poly.pdbx_seq_one_letter_code
_entity_poly.pdbx_strand_id
1 'polypeptide(L)'
;MNINKKKGCMNWKEKYILSLKEEFSIKEIMLLRECGAPKARQLREEALNYCISHHISFNANQKIPAEALFAITGKNIDFYKQKMVAESLVEQLPLQQYA
;
A
#
# COMPACT_ATOMS: atom_id res chain seq x y z
N MET A 1 -8.50 -3.50 -24.63
CA MET A 1 -9.13 -4.35 -23.60
C MET A 1 -9.51 -3.47 -22.41
N ASN A 2 -10.78 -3.10 -22.30
CA ASN A 2 -11.29 -2.31 -21.18
C ASN A 2 -11.87 -3.28 -20.15
N ILE A 3 -11.03 -3.67 -19.19
CA ILE A 3 -11.49 -4.42 -18.02
C ILE A 3 -12.10 -3.38 -17.08
N ASN A 4 -13.38 -3.53 -16.77
CA ASN A 4 -14.11 -2.79 -15.75
C ASN A 4 -13.35 -2.89 -14.41
N LYS A 5 -12.38 -2.01 -14.16
CA LYS A 5 -11.76 -1.84 -12.85
C LYS A 5 -12.86 -1.31 -11.93
N LYS A 6 -13.36 -2.16 -11.02
CA LYS A 6 -14.14 -1.71 -9.87
C LYS A 6 -13.40 -0.50 -9.27
N LYS A 7 -14.03 0.67 -9.30
CA LYS A 7 -13.50 1.92 -8.72
C LYS A 7 -12.92 1.61 -7.34
N GLY A 8 -11.60 1.62 -7.21
CA GLY A 8 -10.89 1.49 -5.93
C GLY A 8 -10.09 0.21 -5.69
N CYS A 9 -10.10 -0.79 -6.58
CA CYS A 9 -9.28 -2.00 -6.41
C CYS A 9 -7.98 -1.88 -7.23
N MET A 10 -6.85 -1.68 -6.56
CA MET A 10 -5.51 -1.69 -7.19
C MET A 10 -4.96 -3.11 -7.25
N ASN A 11 -4.36 -3.49 -8.37
CA ASN A 11 -3.60 -4.74 -8.47
C ASN A 11 -2.27 -4.64 -7.69
N TRP A 12 -1.55 -5.75 -7.55
CA TRP A 12 -0.31 -5.74 -6.76
C TRP A 12 0.81 -4.93 -7.41
N LYS A 13 0.83 -4.83 -8.75
CA LYS A 13 1.74 -3.94 -9.47
C LYS A 13 1.49 -2.46 -9.14
N GLU A 14 0.25 -2.02 -9.14
CA GLU A 14 -0.15 -0.65 -8.78
C GLU A 14 0.16 -0.33 -7.32
N LYS A 15 -0.13 -1.27 -6.41
CA LYS A 15 0.23 -1.14 -4.99
C LYS A 15 1.74 -1.07 -4.78
N TYR A 16 2.51 -1.87 -5.51
CA TYR A 16 3.97 -1.81 -5.47
C TYR A 16 4.48 -0.44 -5.92
N ILE A 17 4.02 0.06 -7.07
CA ILE A 17 4.38 1.40 -7.54
C ILE A 17 4.00 2.47 -6.50
N LEU A 18 2.81 2.36 -5.89
CA LEU A 18 2.39 3.28 -4.84
C LEU A 18 3.31 3.18 -3.60
N SER A 19 3.73 1.98 -3.22
CA SER A 19 4.62 1.75 -2.06
C SER A 19 6.01 2.37 -2.21
N LEU A 20 6.44 2.75 -3.42
CA LEU A 20 7.73 3.40 -3.66
C LEU A 20 7.72 4.91 -3.32
N LYS A 21 6.58 5.48 -2.97
CA LYS A 21 6.51 6.88 -2.53
C LYS A 21 7.13 7.03 -1.14
N GLU A 22 7.77 8.17 -0.91
CA GLU A 22 8.35 8.53 0.39
C GLU A 22 7.30 8.98 1.41
N GLU A 23 6.13 9.43 0.94
CA GLU A 23 5.08 9.96 1.80
C GLU A 23 3.69 9.54 1.32
N PHE A 24 2.75 9.38 2.26
CA PHE A 24 1.38 8.98 1.98
C PHE A 24 0.33 9.94 2.56
N SER A 25 -0.64 10.32 1.75
CA SER A 25 -1.90 10.92 2.17
C SER A 25 -2.92 9.87 2.61
N ILE A 26 -4.00 10.29 3.28
CA ILE A 26 -5.09 9.38 3.70
C ILE A 26 -5.67 8.59 2.51
N LYS A 27 -5.86 9.24 1.36
CA LYS A 27 -6.38 8.58 0.15
C LYS A 27 -5.43 7.49 -0.34
N GLU A 28 -4.12 7.74 -0.28
CA GLU A 28 -3.12 6.76 -0.68
C GLU A 28 -3.03 5.61 0.31
N ILE A 29 -3.16 5.87 1.62
CA ILE A 29 -3.25 4.81 2.64
C ILE A 29 -4.47 3.93 2.37
N MET A 30 -5.63 4.52 2.06
CA MET A 30 -6.84 3.77 1.72
C MET A 30 -6.61 2.84 0.52
N LEU A 31 -5.96 3.34 -0.53
CA LEU A 31 -5.64 2.55 -1.72
C LEU A 31 -4.59 1.47 -1.45
N LEU A 32 -3.53 1.82 -0.74
CA LEU A 32 -2.39 0.95 -0.45
C LEU A 32 -2.76 -0.20 0.52
N ARG A 33 -3.70 0.06 1.44
CA ARG A 33 -4.14 -0.87 2.50
C ARG A 33 -5.52 -1.46 2.26
N GLU A 34 -6.19 -1.08 1.17
CA GLU A 34 -7.56 -1.51 0.84
C GLU A 34 -8.53 -1.34 2.02
N CYS A 35 -8.47 -0.17 2.65
CA CYS A 35 -9.24 0.12 3.85
C CYS A 35 -10.08 1.38 3.69
N GLY A 36 -11.15 1.47 4.48
CA GLY A 36 -11.99 2.66 4.54
C GLY A 36 -11.32 3.84 5.23
N ALA A 37 -11.89 5.03 5.05
CA ALA A 37 -11.38 6.27 5.64
C ALA A 37 -11.17 6.22 7.17
N PRO A 38 -12.05 5.58 7.98
CA PRO A 38 -11.81 5.48 9.43
C PRO A 38 -10.51 4.74 9.76
N LYS A 39 -10.25 3.59 9.11
CA LYS A 39 -9.04 2.81 9.35
C LYS A 39 -7.80 3.52 8.82
N ALA A 40 -7.90 4.19 7.68
CA ALA A 40 -6.80 4.97 7.13
C ALA A 40 -6.40 6.16 8.04
N ARG A 41 -7.37 6.81 8.68
CA ARG A 41 -7.12 7.85 9.69
C ARG A 41 -6.43 7.29 10.93
N GLN A 42 -6.90 6.15 11.44
CA GLN A 42 -6.26 5.46 12.56
C GLN A 42 -4.79 5.12 12.24
N LEU A 43 -4.52 4.53 11.06
CA LEU A 43 -3.15 4.22 10.63
C LEU A 43 -2.29 5.49 10.50
N ARG A 44 -2.88 6.61 10.06
CA ARG A 44 -2.17 7.88 10.02
C ARG A 44 -1.78 8.35 11.42
N GLU A 45 -2.70 8.31 12.38
CA GLU A 45 -2.43 8.71 13.76
C GLU A 45 -1.36 7.83 14.41
N GLU A 46 -1.45 6.51 14.23
CA GLU A 46 -0.42 5.57 14.69
C GLU A 46 0.96 5.87 14.07
N ALA A 47 1.01 6.16 12.77
CA ALA A 47 2.26 6.50 12.09
C ALA A 47 2.82 7.85 12.55
N LEU A 48 1.97 8.86 12.82
CA LEU A 48 2.40 10.13 13.39
C LEU A 48 3.00 9.94 14.78
N ASN A 49 2.37 9.12 15.62
CA ASN A 49 2.90 8.78 16.95
C ASN A 49 4.24 8.05 16.84
N TYR A 50 4.40 7.17 15.84
CA TYR A 50 5.68 6.53 15.55
C TYR A 50 6.74 7.57 15.19
N CYS A 51 6.44 8.52 14.30
CA CYS A 51 7.37 9.60 13.93
C CYS A 51 7.80 10.43 15.14
N ILE A 52 6.84 10.83 15.99
CA ILE A 52 7.10 11.61 17.21
C ILE A 52 8.04 10.84 18.14
N SER A 53 7.77 9.55 18.35
CA SER A 53 8.54 8.71 19.28
C SER A 53 9.97 8.42 18.80
N HIS A 54 10.21 8.47 17.50
CA HIS A 54 11.51 8.17 16.87
C HIS A 54 12.21 9.42 16.32
N HIS A 55 11.72 10.62 16.62
CA HIS A 55 12.27 11.90 16.14
C HIS A 55 12.40 11.98 14.61
N ILE A 56 11.48 11.35 13.87
CA ILE A 56 11.44 11.41 12.41
C ILE A 56 10.82 12.75 11.99
N SER A 57 11.48 13.46 11.09
CA SER A 57 10.92 14.69 10.51
C SER A 57 9.71 14.38 9.63
N PHE A 58 8.61 15.10 9.79
CA PHE A 58 7.43 14.95 8.96
C PHE A 58 6.69 16.28 8.74
N ASN A 59 6.02 16.40 7.59
CA ASN A 59 5.10 17.50 7.33
C ASN A 59 3.70 17.14 7.86
N ALA A 60 3.39 17.60 9.07
CA ALA A 60 2.15 17.27 9.79
C ALA A 60 0.86 17.53 8.99
N ASN A 61 0.88 18.48 8.05
CA ASN A 61 -0.34 19.04 7.51
C ASN A 61 -1.13 18.07 6.62
N GLN A 62 -0.51 17.14 5.88
CA GLN A 62 -1.27 16.29 4.96
C GLN A 62 -0.76 14.87 4.72
N LYS A 63 0.51 14.59 4.99
CA LYS A 63 1.12 13.31 4.66
C LYS A 63 1.93 12.75 5.82
N ILE A 64 2.20 11.46 5.76
CA ILE A 64 3.08 10.77 6.69
C ILE A 64 4.23 10.11 5.93
N PRO A 65 5.43 10.02 6.52
CA PRO A 65 6.53 9.26 5.96
C PRO A 65 6.14 7.79 5.74
N ALA A 66 6.57 7.24 4.61
CA ALA A 66 6.35 5.85 4.24
C ALA A 66 6.97 4.89 5.25
N GLU A 67 8.16 5.22 5.75
CA GLU A 67 8.88 4.47 6.78
C GLU A 67 7.99 4.22 8.02
N ALA A 68 7.34 5.27 8.54
CA ALA A 68 6.47 5.15 9.69
C ALA A 68 5.26 4.26 9.41
N LEU A 69 4.63 4.42 8.24
CA LEU A 69 3.51 3.56 7.84
C LEU A 69 3.95 2.09 7.67
N PHE A 70 5.15 1.83 7.17
CA PHE A 70 5.68 0.48 7.02
C PHE A 70 6.02 -0.15 8.36
N ALA A 71 6.62 0.62 9.27
CA ALA A 71 6.96 0.18 10.61
C ALA A 71 5.71 -0.27 11.39
N ILE A 72 4.64 0.53 11.41
CA ILE A 72 3.43 0.19 12.18
C ILE A 72 2.63 -0.98 11.58
N THR A 73 2.75 -1.22 10.27
CA THR A 73 1.94 -2.24 9.57
C THR A 73 2.69 -3.54 9.29
N GLY A 74 4.02 -3.56 9.41
CA GLY A 74 4.86 -4.69 9.03
C GLY A 74 4.82 -5.03 7.53
N LYS A 75 4.30 -4.12 6.71
CA LYS A 75 4.08 -4.32 5.26
C LYS A 75 4.86 -3.25 4.49
N ASN A 76 6.15 -3.51 4.33
CA ASN A 76 7.14 -2.66 3.66
C ASN A 76 7.16 -2.89 2.14
N ILE A 77 8.13 -2.28 1.45
CA ILE A 77 8.29 -2.38 -0.01
C ILE A 77 8.48 -3.85 -0.45
N ASP A 78 9.24 -4.65 0.31
CA ASP A 78 9.48 -6.06 -0.03
C ASP A 78 8.19 -6.89 -0.01
N PHE A 79 7.31 -6.65 0.97
CA PHE A 79 5.98 -7.26 1.00
C PHE A 79 5.22 -7.00 -0.31
N TYR A 80 5.22 -5.75 -0.79
CA TYR A 80 4.54 -5.38 -2.02
C TYR A 80 5.19 -5.98 -3.27
N LYS A 81 6.53 -5.99 -3.32
CA LYS A 81 7.31 -6.60 -4.40
C LYS A 81 7.02 -8.10 -4.51
N GLN A 82 7.05 -8.83 -3.40
CA GLN A 82 6.78 -10.26 -3.35
C GLN A 82 5.36 -10.57 -3.86
N LYS A 83 4.37 -9.79 -3.43
CA LYS A 83 2.99 -9.96 -3.90
C LYS A 83 2.83 -9.65 -5.39
N MET A 84 3.50 -8.61 -5.90
CA MET A 84 3.50 -8.29 -7.33
C MET A 84 4.11 -9.43 -8.15
N VAL A 85 5.26 -9.98 -7.74
CA VAL A 85 5.90 -11.10 -8.45
C VAL A 85 4.99 -12.33 -8.44
N ALA A 86 4.39 -12.66 -7.28
CA ALA A 86 3.48 -13.79 -7.18
C ALA A 86 2.24 -13.62 -8.08
N GLU A 87 1.64 -12.43 -8.14
CA GLU A 87 0.53 -12.12 -9.06
C GLU A 87 0.95 -12.32 -10.53
N SER A 88 2.12 -11.81 -10.92
CA SER A 88 2.64 -11.96 -12.28
C SER A 88 2.97 -13.42 -12.65
N LEU A 89 3.40 -14.25 -11.69
CA LEU A 89 3.66 -15.67 -11.94
C LEU A 89 2.36 -16.44 -12.19
N VAL A 90 1.30 -16.13 -11.42
CA VAL A 90 -0.02 -16.73 -11.62
C VAL A 90 -0.61 -16.36 -12.99
N GLU A 91 -0.43 -15.11 -13.44
CA GLU A 91 -0.87 -14.67 -14.77
C GLU A 91 -0.15 -15.39 -15.93
N GLN A 92 1.06 -15.90 -15.69
CA GLN A 92 1.87 -16.61 -16.68
C GLN A 92 1.66 -18.13 -16.67
N LEU A 93 0.94 -18.68 -15.68
CA LEU A 93 0.60 -20.10 -15.70
C LEU A 93 -0.35 -20.34 -16.88
N PRO A 94 0.04 -21.18 -17.87
CA PRO A 94 -0.91 -21.62 -18.87
C PRO A 94 -2.07 -22.30 -18.12
N LEU A 95 -3.31 -21.97 -18.50
CA LEU A 95 -4.47 -22.76 -18.16
C LEU A 95 -4.23 -24.17 -18.75
N GLN A 96 -3.51 -25.03 -18.04
CA GLN A 96 -3.54 -26.45 -18.33
C GLN A 96 -4.98 -26.86 -18.07
N GLN A 97 -5.66 -27.08 -19.19
CA GLN A 97 -7.01 -27.54 -19.32
C GLN A 97 -7.20 -28.72 -18.38
N TYR A 98 -7.89 -28.50 -17.27
CA TYR A 98 -8.61 -29.57 -16.62
C TYR A 98 -9.85 -29.83 -17.49
N ALA A 99 -9.62 -30.62 -18.55
CA ALA A 99 -10.66 -31.30 -19.32
C ALA A 99 -11.03 -32.61 -18.63
#